data_AF-A0A7K4YFM9-F1
#
_entry.id   AF-A0A7K4YFM9-F1
#
_cell.length_a   1.000
_cell.length_b   1.000
_cell.length_c   1.000
_cell.angle_alpha   90.00
_cell.angle_beta   90.00
_cell.angle_gamma   90.00
#
_symmetry.space_group_name_H-M   'P 1'
#
loop_
_entity.id
_entity.type
_entity.pdbx_description
1 polymer ?
#
loop_
_entity_poly.entity_id
_entity_poly.type
_entity_poly.pdbx_seq_one_letter_code
_entity_poly.pdbx_strand_id
1 'polypeptide(L)'
;KNSEVSGVMAKDDIKPKSEHQAENWSDHVENLYRFQLAGYRDEVEYKQVKQVDTVEYWPETGFVKKLQRRDDTFYYYNKQRECEDKEVHKVKVYVY
;
A
#
# COMPACT_ATOMS: atom_id res chain seq x y z
N LYS A 1 41.24 -14.44 -5.49
CA LYS A 1 39.92 -15.11 -5.61
C LYS A 1 38.88 -14.11 -5.14
N ASN A 2 38.39 -13.29 -6.06
CA ASN A 2 37.40 -12.25 -5.76
C ASN A 2 36.03 -12.91 -5.70
N SER A 3 35.27 -12.62 -4.66
CA SER A 3 33.81 -12.68 -4.69
C SER A 3 33.33 -11.57 -3.79
N GLU A 4 33.07 -10.43 -4.43
CA GLU A 4 32.22 -9.35 -3.93
C GLU A 4 30.88 -9.93 -3.50
N VAL A 5 30.51 -9.73 -2.24
CA VAL A 5 29.11 -9.67 -1.86
C VAL A 5 28.75 -8.19 -1.90
N SER A 6 28.15 -7.81 -3.02
CA SER A 6 27.62 -6.49 -3.31
C SER A 6 26.63 -6.08 -2.22
N GLY A 7 26.94 -4.94 -1.58
CA GLY A 7 26.00 -4.26 -0.71
C GLY A 7 24.77 -3.81 -1.50
N VAL A 8 23.59 -4.13 -0.97
CA VAL A 8 22.35 -3.46 -1.36
C VAL A 8 21.83 -2.78 -0.11
N MET A 9 21.83 -1.46 -0.20
CA MET A 9 21.59 -0.50 0.86
C MET A 9 20.29 -0.82 1.61
N ALA A 10 20.33 -0.78 2.94
CA ALA A 10 19.12 -0.66 3.74
C ALA A 10 18.39 0.60 3.25
N LYS A 11 17.35 0.44 2.43
CA LYS A 11 16.41 1.52 2.16
C LYS A 11 15.90 1.90 3.54
N ASP A 12 16.27 3.08 4.04
CA ASP A 12 15.79 3.60 5.32
C ASP A 12 14.31 3.25 5.46
N ASP A 13 13.95 2.61 6.57
CA ASP A 13 12.55 2.33 6.89
C ASP A 13 11.82 3.68 6.94
N ILE A 14 11.25 4.09 5.81
CA ILE A 14 10.48 5.34 5.71
C ILE A 14 9.29 5.15 6.64
N LYS A 15 9.37 5.81 7.79
CA LYS A 15 8.34 5.80 8.83
C LYS A 15 7.56 7.12 8.74
N PRO A 16 6.24 7.06 8.86
CA PRO A 16 5.42 8.27 8.88
C PRO A 16 5.70 9.05 10.17
N LYS A 17 5.64 10.38 10.07
CA LYS A 17 5.72 11.33 11.19
C LYS A 17 4.46 11.30 12.05
N SER A 18 3.30 11.09 11.44
CA SER A 18 2.01 11.05 12.15
C SER A 18 0.98 10.22 11.38
N GLU A 19 -0.06 9.77 12.09
CA GLU A 19 -1.23 9.10 11.51
C GLU A 19 -2.52 9.77 12.00
N HIS A 20 -3.55 9.79 11.17
CA HIS A 20 -4.92 10.18 11.53
C HIS A 20 -5.94 9.28 10.80
N GLN A 21 -7.20 9.30 11.21
CA GLN A 21 -8.27 8.58 10.52
C GLN A 21 -8.82 9.42 9.36
N ALA A 22 -9.20 8.77 8.27
CA ALA A 22 -9.86 9.45 7.16
C ALA A 22 -11.26 9.92 7.59
N GLU A 23 -11.58 11.18 7.29
CA GLU A 23 -12.89 11.75 7.59
C GLU A 23 -13.90 11.56 6.45
N ASN A 24 -13.41 11.64 5.20
CA ASN A 24 -14.21 11.54 3.99
C ASN A 24 -13.59 10.55 3.01
N TRP A 25 -14.44 9.90 2.22
CA TRP A 25 -13.97 9.05 1.14
C TRP A 25 -13.32 9.88 0.03
N SER A 26 -12.24 9.36 -0.53
CA SER A 26 -11.57 9.87 -1.73
C SER A 26 -10.84 8.73 -2.42
N ASP A 27 -10.41 8.93 -3.66
CA ASP A 27 -9.61 7.94 -4.41
C ASP A 27 -8.33 7.55 -3.67
N HIS A 28 -7.73 8.49 -2.94
CA HIS A 28 -6.56 8.23 -2.11
C HIS A 28 -6.91 7.32 -0.92
N VAL A 29 -8.02 7.60 -0.23
CA VAL A 29 -8.52 6.80 0.89
C VAL A 29 -8.92 5.39 0.44
N GLU A 30 -9.52 5.25 -0.75
CA GLU A 30 -9.82 3.96 -1.37
C GLU A 30 -8.56 3.11 -1.54
N ASN A 31 -7.48 3.70 -2.06
CA ASN A 31 -6.22 2.98 -2.21
C ASN A 31 -5.57 2.65 -0.87
N LEU A 32 -5.57 3.57 0.09
CA LEU A 32 -5.10 3.31 1.46
C LEU A 32 -5.87 2.16 2.11
N TYR A 33 -7.20 2.13 1.96
CA TYR A 33 -8.04 1.04 2.41
C TYR A 33 -7.58 -0.30 1.83
N ARG A 34 -7.31 -0.36 0.52
CA ARG A 34 -6.84 -1.59 -0.15
C ARG A 34 -5.48 -2.05 0.39
N PHE A 35 -4.52 -1.14 0.55
CA PHE A 35 -3.22 -1.47 1.16
C PHE A 35 -3.39 -2.02 2.58
N GLN A 36 -4.25 -1.40 3.38
CA GLN A 36 -4.49 -1.78 4.79
C GLN A 36 -5.20 -3.11 4.91
N LEU A 37 -6.16 -3.41 4.02
CA LEU A 37 -6.74 -4.75 3.92
C LEU A 37 -5.69 -5.82 3.62
N ALA A 38 -4.70 -5.53 2.78
CA ALA A 38 -3.61 -6.44 2.47
C ALA A 38 -2.53 -6.54 3.57
N GLY A 39 -2.63 -5.74 4.63
CA GLY A 39 -1.71 -5.72 5.76
C GLY A 39 -0.53 -4.76 5.61
N TYR A 40 -0.67 -3.72 4.78
CA TYR A 40 0.32 -2.65 4.59
C TYR A 40 -0.29 -1.31 4.94
N ARG A 41 0.52 -0.38 5.45
CA ARG A 41 0.07 0.99 5.76
C ARG A 41 -0.35 1.73 4.49
N ASP A 42 0.49 1.62 3.46
CA ASP A 42 0.36 2.31 2.17
C ASP A 42 1.25 1.67 1.09
N GLU A 43 1.32 2.33 -0.07
CA GLU A 43 2.18 1.94 -1.19
C GLU A 43 3.66 1.91 -0.83
N VAL A 44 4.13 2.82 0.04
CA VAL A 44 5.55 2.92 0.40
C VAL A 44 5.98 1.67 1.15
N GLU A 45 5.21 1.25 2.16
CA GLU A 45 5.49 0.02 2.89
C GLU A 45 5.36 -1.21 1.98
N TYR A 46 4.33 -1.26 1.12
CA TYR A 46 4.16 -2.38 0.20
C TYR A 46 5.40 -2.58 -0.70
N LYS A 47 5.89 -1.49 -1.32
CA LYS A 47 7.07 -1.51 -2.18
C LYS A 47 8.33 -1.91 -1.42
N GLN A 48 8.49 -1.45 -0.18
CA GLN A 48 9.61 -1.84 0.68
C GLN A 48 9.57 -3.33 1.03
N VAL A 49 8.42 -3.83 1.52
CA VAL A 49 8.27 -5.21 1.99
C VAL A 49 8.37 -6.21 0.84
N LYS A 50 7.70 -5.93 -0.30
CA LYS A 50 7.72 -6.83 -1.47
C LYS A 50 8.86 -6.57 -2.43
N GLN A 51 9.69 -5.54 -2.17
CA GLN A 51 10.83 -5.17 -3.01
C GLN A 51 10.42 -4.97 -4.48
N VAL A 52 9.27 -4.31 -4.69
CA VAL A 52 8.74 -3.97 -6.02
C VAL A 52 8.76 -2.46 -6.23
N ASP A 53 9.00 -2.03 -7.48
CA ASP A 53 9.02 -0.59 -7.81
C ASP A 53 7.63 -0.05 -8.18
N THR A 54 6.74 -0.92 -8.64
CA THR A 54 5.41 -0.57 -9.16
C THR A 54 4.30 -1.41 -8.53
N VAL A 55 3.10 -0.83 -8.48
CA VAL A 55 1.86 -1.50 -8.07
C VAL A 55 0.94 -1.58 -9.28
N GLU A 56 0.16 -2.65 -9.40
CA GLU A 56 -0.82 -2.79 -10.46
C GLU A 56 -2.07 -1.97 -10.13
N TYR A 57 -2.46 -1.06 -11.03
CA TYR A 57 -3.65 -0.23 -10.92
C TYR A 57 -4.62 -0.50 -12.07
N TRP A 58 -5.91 -0.26 -11.83
CA TRP A 58 -6.91 -0.16 -12.89
C TRP A 58 -6.68 1.11 -13.71
N PRO A 59 -6.51 1.04 -15.04
CA PRO A 59 -6.19 2.22 -15.85
C PRO A 59 -7.33 3.25 -15.87
N GLU A 60 -8.58 2.84 -15.68
CA GLU A 60 -9.74 3.73 -15.75
C GLU A 60 -9.96 4.54 -14.48
N THR A 61 -9.70 3.96 -13.31
CA THR A 61 -9.97 4.60 -12.01
C THR A 61 -8.73 4.95 -11.22
N GLY A 62 -7.58 4.36 -11.55
CA GLY A 62 -6.36 4.51 -10.76
C GLY A 62 -6.41 3.75 -9.43
N PHE A 63 -7.37 2.86 -9.23
CA PHE A 63 -7.45 2.06 -8.01
C PHE A 63 -6.55 0.83 -8.05
N VAL A 64 -5.98 0.46 -6.90
CA VAL A 64 -5.12 -0.72 -6.78
C VAL A 64 -5.88 -1.95 -7.25
N LYS A 65 -5.34 -2.66 -8.24
CA LYS A 65 -5.97 -3.84 -8.84
C LYS A 65 -5.67 -5.12 -8.07
N LYS A 66 -4.42 -5.26 -7.63
CA LYS A 66 -3.92 -6.49 -6.98
C LYS A 66 -2.80 -6.17 -6.02
N LEU A 67 -2.80 -6.81 -4.85
CA LEU A 67 -1.69 -6.79 -3.89
C LEU A 67 -1.36 -8.20 -3.44
N GLN A 68 -0.07 -8.50 -3.29
CA GLN A 68 0.36 -9.70 -2.57
C GLN A 68 0.38 -9.41 -1.07
N ARG A 69 -0.32 -10.22 -0.27
CA ARG A 69 -0.38 -10.11 1.18
C ARG A 69 0.92 -10.59 1.84
N ARG A 70 1.03 -10.42 3.16
CA ARG A 70 2.21 -10.85 3.94
C ARG A 70 2.36 -12.38 4.01
N ASP A 71 1.27 -13.12 3.82
CA ASP A 71 1.25 -14.59 3.74
C ASP A 71 1.45 -15.13 2.31
N ASP A 72 1.92 -14.26 1.40
CA ASP A 72 2.15 -14.52 -0.03
C ASP A 72 0.91 -14.88 -0.87
N THR A 73 -0.28 -14.83 -0.28
CA THR A 73 -1.55 -14.90 -1.04
C THR A 73 -1.86 -13.57 -1.73
N PHE A 74 -2.73 -13.57 -2.73
CA PHE A 74 -3.09 -12.36 -3.48
C PHE A 74 -4.49 -11.87 -3.12
N TYR A 75 -4.63 -10.56 -2.88
CA TYR A 75 -5.91 -9.87 -2.95
C TYR A 75 -6.10 -9.24 -4.33
N TYR A 76 -7.31 -9.41 -4.85
CA TYR A 76 -7.79 -8.78 -6.07
C TYR A 76 -8.93 -7.84 -5.69
N TYR A 77 -8.89 -6.64 -6.23
CA TYR A 77 -9.82 -5.57 -5.89
C TYR A 77 -10.64 -5.19 -7.12
N ASN A 78 -11.87 -4.75 -6.88
CA ASN A 78 -12.76 -4.31 -7.96
C ASN A 78 -12.24 -3.01 -8.60
N LYS A 79 -12.57 -2.79 -9.88
CA LYS A 79 -12.25 -1.53 -10.58
C LYS A 79 -13.01 -0.34 -10.01
N GLN A 80 -14.16 -0.59 -9.38
CA GLN A 80 -14.99 0.40 -8.71
C GLN A 80 -14.65 0.50 -7.22
N ARG A 81 -15.21 1.52 -6.57
CA ARG A 81 -15.10 1.77 -5.13
C ARG A 81 -15.53 0.55 -4.30
N GLU A 82 -14.72 0.16 -3.32
CA GLU A 82 -15.00 -0.91 -2.36
C GLU A 82 -15.04 -0.39 -0.90
N CYS A 83 -14.44 0.76 -0.61
CA CYS A 83 -14.51 1.37 0.72
C CYS A 83 -15.87 2.03 0.94
N GLU A 84 -16.78 1.33 1.62
CA GLU A 84 -18.08 1.88 2.05
C GLU A 84 -17.89 3.04 3.04
N ASP A 85 -18.84 3.98 3.09
CA ASP A 85 -18.74 5.17 3.99
C ASP A 85 -18.56 4.78 5.46
N LYS A 86 -19.13 3.65 5.89
CA LYS A 86 -18.98 3.09 7.24
C LYS A 86 -17.57 2.57 7.53
N GLU A 87 -16.73 2.33 6.53
CA GLU A 87 -15.36 1.85 6.70
C GLU A 87 -14.33 2.99 6.59
N VAL A 88 -14.71 4.15 6.04
CA VAL A 88 -13.81 5.31 5.83
C VAL A 88 -13.09 5.70 7.10
N HIS A 89 -13.81 5.85 8.22
CA HIS A 89 -13.23 6.25 9.50
C HIS A 89 -12.25 5.22 10.11
N LYS A 90 -12.20 3.99 9.56
CA LYS A 90 -11.23 2.97 9.96
C LYS A 90 -9.92 3.06 9.17
N VAL A 91 -9.94 3.72 8.02
CA VAL A 91 -8.76 3.90 7.17
C VAL A 91 -7.81 4.90 7.83
N LYS A 92 -6.57 4.48 8.01
CA LYS A 92 -5.51 5.34 8.53
C LYS A 92 -4.83 6.10 7.40
N VAL A 93 -4.63 7.39 7.55
CA VAL A 93 -3.87 8.24 6.64
C VAL A 93 -2.54 8.55 7.31
N TYR A 94 -1.45 8.25 6.61
CA TYR A 94 -0.09 8.41 7.11
C TYR A 94 0.57 9.65 6.49
N VAL A 95 1.20 10.46 7.32
CA VAL A 95 1.89 11.69 6.91
C VAL A 95 3.38 11.50 7.15
N TYR A 96 4.20 11.75 6.12
CA TYR A 96 5.64 11.52 6.10
C TYR A 96 6.50 12.77 6.23
#